data_AF-A0A836VFZ1-F1
#
_entry.id   AF-A0A836VFZ1-F1
#
_cell.length_a   1.000
_cell.length_b   1.000
_cell.length_c   1.000
_cell.angle_alpha   90.00
_cell.angle_beta   90.00
_cell.angle_gamma   90.00
#
_symmetry.space_group_name_H-M   'P 1'
#
loop_
_entity.id
_entity.type
_entity.pdbx_description
1 polymer ?
#
loop_
_entity_poly.entity_id
_entity_poly.type
_entity_poly.pdbx_seq_one_letter_code
_entity_poly.pdbx_strand_id
1 'polypeptide(L)' 'MVGAALLFAMALTVARAVAGPTLFDRILAANSFGTKTVLLLSILGFIAGRPHFLDLALVYAL' A
#
# COMPACT_ATOMS: atom_id res chain seq x y z
N MET A 1 -4.32 -9.33 12.86
CA MET A 1 -3.54 -8.19 13.42
C MET A 1 -2.78 -7.40 12.35
N VAL A 2 -2.04 -8.03 11.42
CA VAL A 2 -1.20 -7.34 10.41
C VAL A 2 -2.00 -6.42 9.47
N GLY A 3 -3.18 -6.84 8.99
CA GLY A 3 -3.99 -6.02 8.08
C GLY A 3 -4.46 -4.68 8.67
N ALA A 4 -4.78 -4.64 9.97
CA ALA A 4 -5.19 -3.41 10.65
C ALA A 4 -4.03 -2.40 10.79
N ALA A 5 -2.81 -2.89 11.08
CA ALA A 5 -1.62 -2.06 11.12
C ALA A 5 -1.29 -1.47 9.74
N LEU A 6 -1.52 -2.23 8.66
CA LEU A 6 -1.32 -1.77 7.29
C LEU A 6 -2.30 -0.66 6.90
N LEU A 7 -3.58 -0.83 7.24
CA LEU A 7 -4.62 0.18 7.01
C LEU A 7 -4.30 1.49 7.76
N PHE A 8 -3.83 1.39 9.01
CA PHE A 8 -3.42 2.56 9.79
C PHE A 8 -2.20 3.27 9.17
N ALA A 9 -1.21 2.50 8.71
CA ALA A 9 -0.05 3.05 8.00
C ALA A 9 -0.44 3.72 6.67
N MET A 10 -1.43 3.18 5.95
CA MET A 10 -1.97 3.77 4.72
C MET A 10 -2.66 5.11 5.00
N ALA A 11 -3.47 5.20 6.07
CA ALA A 11 -4.11 6.44 6.49
C ALA A 11 -3.09 7.54 6.82
N LEU A 12 -2.00 7.19 7.51
CA LEU A 12 -0.90 8.12 7.80
C LEU A 12 -0.16 8.59 6.54
N THR A 13 0.07 7.71 5.56
CA THR A 13 0.67 8.11 4.29
C THR A 13 -0.22 9.02 3.48
N VAL A 14 -1.54 8.80 3.48
CA VAL A 14 -2.50 9.70 2.81
C VAL A 14 -2.51 11.07 3.48
N ALA A 15 -2.52 11.12 4.82
CA ALA A 15 -2.41 12.37 5.55
C ALA A 15 -1.12 13.15 5.20
N ARG A 16 0.02 12.45 5.06
CA ARG A 16 1.30 13.05 4.62
C ARG A 16 1.29 13.48 3.15
N ALA A 17 0.62 12.74 2.27
CA ALA A 17 0.49 13.11 0.86
C ALA A 17 -0.34 14.40 0.66
N VAL A 18 -1.34 14.64 1.52
CA VAL A 18 -2.17 15.85 1.46
C VAL A 18 -1.53 17.04 2.18
N ALA A 19 -0.97 16.82 3.38
CA ALA A 19 -0.37 17.87 4.21
C ALA A 19 1.11 18.17 3.87
N GLY A 20 1.71 17.45 2.92
CA GLY A 20 3.10 17.63 2.51
C GLY A 20 3.34 19.07 1.98
N PRO A 21 4.26 19.84 2.59
CA PRO A 21 4.55 21.22 2.20
C PRO A 21 5.33 21.30 0.89
N THR A 22 6.07 20.24 0.53
CA THR A 22 6.86 20.17 -0.70
C THR A 22 6.27 19.16 -1.69
N LEU A 23 6.47 19.40 -3.00
CA LEU A 23 6.15 18.43 -4.05
C LEU A 23 6.86 17.08 -3.80
N PHE A 24 8.07 17.12 -3.25
CA PHE A 24 8.86 15.94 -2.93
C PHE A 24 8.23 15.10 -1.81
N ASP A 25 7.71 15.72 -0.75
CA ASP A 25 6.99 15.02 0.33
C ASP A 25 5.74 14.31 -0.19
N ARG A 26 5.03 14.94 -1.13
CA ARG A 26 3.83 14.34 -1.75
C ARG A 26 4.18 13.16 -2.65
N ILE A 27 5.23 13.28 -3.46
CA ILE A 27 5.72 12.19 -4.33
C ILE A 27 6.24 11.02 -3.50
N LEU A 28 7.01 11.30 -2.44
CA LEU A 28 7.53 10.28 -1.53
C LEU A 28 6.41 9.56 -0.77
N ALA A 29 5.38 10.30 -0.35
CA ALA A 29 4.19 9.74 0.27
C ALA A 29 3.36 8.89 -0.71
N ALA A 30 3.20 9.32 -1.96
CA ALA A 30 2.53 8.55 -3.01
C ALA A 30 3.29 7.25 -3.34
N ASN A 31 4.62 7.32 -3.44
CA ASN A 31 5.48 6.15 -3.67
C ASN A 31 5.42 5.16 -2.49
N SER A 32 5.41 5.68 -1.26
CA SER A 32 5.21 4.90 -0.04
C SER A 32 3.78 4.33 0.13
N PHE A 33 2.80 4.87 -0.59
CA PHE A 33 1.42 4.35 -0.60
C PHE A 33 1.30 3.18 -1.57
N GLY A 34 1.88 3.28 -2.77
CA GLY A 34 1.88 2.21 -3.77
C GLY A 34 2.44 0.89 -3.23
N THR A 35 3.57 0.94 -2.53
CA THR A 35 4.17 -0.25 -1.87
C THR A 35 3.28 -0.86 -0.79
N LYS A 36 2.51 -0.06 -0.04
CA LYS A 36 1.54 -0.57 0.95
C LYS A 36 0.33 -1.21 0.30
N THR A 37 -0.11 -0.71 -0.85
CA THR A 37 -1.21 -1.32 -1.63
C THR A 37 -0.84 -2.72 -2.12
N VAL A 38 0.39 -2.91 -2.60
CA VAL A 38 0.91 -4.22 -3.05
C VAL A 38 0.95 -5.22 -1.89
N LEU A 39 1.38 -4.79 -0.71
CA LEU A 39 1.35 -5.59 0.52
C LEU A 39 -0.09 -5.97 0.92
N LEU A 40 -1.03 -5.02 0.81
CA LEU A 40 -2.43 -5.27 1.13
C LEU A 40 -3.06 -6.29 0.18
N LEU A 41 -2.81 -6.16 -1.13
CA LEU A 41 -3.25 -7.11 -2.15
C LEU A 41 -2.64 -8.50 -1.93
N SER A 42 -1.35 -8.57 -1.59
CA SER A 42 -0.65 -9.83 -1.26
C SER A 42 -1.28 -10.53 -0.05
N ILE A 43 -1.58 -9.80 1.03
CA ILE A 43 -2.24 -10.33 2.22
C ILE A 43 -3.67 -10.78 1.91
N LEU A 44 -4.41 -10.02 1.11
CA LEU A 44 -5.77 -10.37 0.69
C LEU A 44 -5.79 -11.67 -0.11
N GLY A 45 -4.83 -11.82 -1.04
CA GLY A 45 -4.65 -13.03 -1.85
C GLY A 45 -4.26 -14.26 -1.02
N PHE A 46 -3.43 -14.07 0.01
CA PHE A 46 -3.05 -15.13 0.94
C PHE A 46 -4.25 -15.62 1.78
N ILE A 47 -5.08 -14.69 2.29
CA ILE A 47 -6.29 -15.03 3.07
C ILE A 47 -7.36 -15.68 2.18
N ALA A 48 -7.45 -15.30 0.90
CA ALA A 48 -8.40 -15.88 -0.04
C ALA A 48 -8.05 -17.32 -0.48
N GLY A 49 -6.90 -17.88 -0.05
CA GLY A 49 -6.49 -19.25 -0.38
C GLY A 49 -6.21 -19.50 -1.86
N ARG A 50 -6.16 -18.45 -2.68
CA ARG A 50 -5.87 -18.51 -4.12
C ARG A 50 -4.55 -17.77 -4.42
N PRO A 51 -3.42 -18.50 -4.54
CA PRO A 51 -2.09 -17.90 -4.72
C PRO A 51 -1.94 -17.04 -5.98
N HIS A 52 -2.83 -17.16 -6.97
CA HIS A 52 -2.82 -16.33 -8.19
C HIS A 52 -3.08 -14.84 -7.96
N PHE A 53 -3.62 -14.43 -6.80
CA PHE A 53 -3.75 -13.01 -6.46
C PHE A 53 -2.41 -12.34 -6.12
N LEU A 54 -1.40 -13.13 -5.71
CA LEU A 54 -0.04 -12.64 -5.47
C LEU A 54 0.63 -12.18 -6.78
N ASP A 55 0.39 -12.90 -7.87
CA ASP A 55 0.89 -12.55 -9.21
C ASP A 55 0.27 -11.24 -9.70
N LEU A 56 -1.04 -11.04 -9.49
CA LEU A 56 -1.73 -9.79 -9.81
C LEU A 56 -1.20 -8.61 -8.97
N ALA A 57 -0.91 -8.84 -7.69
CA ALA A 57 -0.33 -7.83 -6.81
C ALA A 57 1.08 -7.41 -7.26
N LEU A 58 1.90 -8.36 -7.72
CA LEU A 58 3.23 -8.11 -8.28
C LEU A 58 3.17 -7.36 -9.61
N VAL A 59 2.22 -7.68 -10.50
CA VAL A 59 2.02 -6.95 -11.76
C VAL A 59 1.59 -5.51 -11.52
N TYR A 60 0.72 -5.26 -10.52
CA TYR A 60 0.32 -3.90 -10.14
C TYR A 60 1.40 -3.10 -9.40
N ALA A 61 2.48 -3.76 -8.96
CA ALA A 61 3.61 -3.12 -8.29
C ALA A 61 4.67 -2.56 -9.24
N LEU A 62 4.69 -3.04 -10.49
CA LEU A 62 5.64 -2.69 -11.54
C LEU A 62 5.19 -1.44 -12.30
#